data_AF-A0A9E4BHV8-F1
#
_entry.id   AF-A0A9E4BHV8-F1
#
_cell.length_a   1.000
_cell.length_b   1.000
_cell.length_c   1.000
_cell.angle_alpha   90.00
_cell.angle_beta   90.00
_cell.angle_gamma   90.00
#
_symmetry.space_group_name_H-M   'P 1'
#
loop_
_entity.id
_entity.type
_entity.pdbx_description
1 polymer ?
#
loop_
_entity_poly.entity_id
_entity_poly.type
_entity_poly.pdbx_seq_one_letter_code
_entity_poly.pdbx_strand_id
1 'polypeptide(L)'
;MFFERIADPALSQNAYLIGCQRTGEAIVVDPQRDVDRYFDAARIAGLNLTAATETHIHADFVSGSRQLANSGVRVYLSACGPGDWRYSWASGGDGSGPGSSNQAPVTLVKDGDVIRVGQVRLYVIHTPGHTPEHISFLVCERGFGAKTPMGVITGDFVFVGSAGRPDLLESAVGVEGAMKPSARDLHASLGRFLELPDYVQVWPGHGAGSACGKSLGAVHGSTVGYERLFNEAILKAAEGAGEFVKYILDEQPEPPSYFSRMKRVNQHGPDLLRSWELPPRMSPAQLAGAPLVVDARSDRSAFMEEHLPGSIYALPSGSFPTSVGSLLTDPEQPFALVADHLAVEMLVRCLWRVGLDNCVGWAPPEAVVQAMELAGRASITEVDYRQVEEVLEAGRGTVLDVRAATEHASGHIPGSLNATHTQLPSRTAMLREAIDAGRPGPLIVHCKTGGRAAIAASYLAREGFDVLYVNDNITRAPGLTAPPQPTTACAV
;
A
#
# COMPACT_ATOMS: atom_id res chain seq x y z
N MET A 1 -17.03 13.68 22.60
CA MET A 1 -16.36 12.69 21.75
C MET A 1 -14.89 13.01 21.64
N PHE A 2 -14.02 12.02 21.80
CA PHE A 2 -12.61 12.05 21.39
C PHE A 2 -12.50 11.57 19.95
N PHE A 3 -11.62 12.17 19.16
CA PHE A 3 -11.34 11.79 17.78
C PHE A 3 -9.87 12.02 17.48
N GLU A 4 -9.18 10.98 17.02
CA GLU A 4 -7.79 11.05 16.59
C GLU A 4 -7.61 10.27 15.30
N ARG A 5 -6.91 10.87 14.34
CA ARG A 5 -6.45 10.21 13.13
C ARG A 5 -5.02 9.74 13.35
N ILE A 6 -4.81 8.44 13.23
CA ILE A 6 -3.52 7.78 13.39
C ILE A 6 -3.03 7.42 11.98
N ALA A 7 -2.09 8.21 11.46
CA ALA A 7 -1.58 8.05 10.10
C ALA A 7 -0.36 7.11 10.03
N ASP A 8 -0.24 6.42 8.90
CA ASP A 8 0.99 5.79 8.43
C ASP A 8 1.45 6.51 7.15
N PRO A 9 2.48 7.37 7.23
CA PRO A 9 3.00 8.09 6.07
C PRO A 9 3.62 7.19 4.99
N ALA A 10 4.05 5.97 5.32
CA ALA A 10 4.71 5.08 4.37
C ALA A 10 3.69 4.38 3.45
N LEU A 11 2.54 3.99 4.01
CA LEU A 11 1.44 3.39 3.26
C LEU A 11 0.37 4.43 2.85
N SER A 12 0.54 5.69 3.28
CA SER A 12 -0.45 6.75 3.15
C SER A 12 -1.82 6.39 3.73
N GLN A 13 -1.83 5.56 4.78
CA GLN A 13 -3.02 4.98 5.40
C GLN A 13 -3.43 5.76 6.65
N ASN A 14 -4.73 5.82 6.94
CA ASN A 14 -5.30 6.46 8.10
C ASN A 14 -6.20 5.50 8.87
N ALA A 15 -5.86 5.24 10.12
CA ALA A 15 -6.76 4.66 11.10
C ALA A 15 -7.42 5.77 11.93
N TYR A 16 -8.62 5.51 12.47
CA TYR A 16 -9.36 6.49 13.28
C TYR A 16 -9.68 5.93 14.66
N LEU A 17 -9.19 6.57 15.72
CA LEU A 17 -9.55 6.27 17.09
C LEU A 17 -10.66 7.23 17.55
N ILE A 18 -11.83 6.68 17.85
CA ILE A 18 -13.00 7.45 18.28
C ILE A 18 -13.44 6.99 19.66
N GLY A 19 -13.60 7.94 20.58
CA GLY A 19 -13.87 7.66 21.99
C GLY A 19 -15.06 8.41 22.58
N CYS A 20 -15.78 7.76 23.48
CA CYS A 20 -16.73 8.43 24.37
C CYS A 20 -16.05 8.75 25.71
N GLN A 21 -15.60 9.99 25.89
CA GLN A 21 -14.97 10.42 27.15
C GLN A 21 -15.85 10.26 28.40
N ARG A 22 -17.18 10.16 28.24
CA ARG A 22 -18.10 9.94 29.37
C ARG A 22 -18.08 8.51 29.88
N THR A 23 -17.96 7.52 29.00
CA THR A 23 -17.94 6.10 29.38
C THR A 23 -16.54 5.50 29.38
N GLY A 24 -15.57 6.19 28.78
CA GLY A 24 -14.22 5.68 28.55
C GLY A 24 -14.12 4.72 27.36
N GLU A 25 -15.21 4.32 26.73
CA GLU A 25 -15.19 3.37 25.61
C GLU A 25 -14.62 4.01 24.33
N ALA A 26 -13.81 3.25 23.59
CA ALA A 26 -13.29 3.66 22.28
C ALA A 26 -13.40 2.54 21.22
N ILE A 27 -13.42 2.97 19.95
CA ILE A 27 -13.34 2.14 18.76
C ILE A 27 -12.20 2.62 17.86
N VAL A 28 -11.46 1.69 17.26
CA VAL A 28 -10.55 1.98 16.13
C VAL A 28 -11.17 1.52 14.81
N VAL A 29 -11.06 2.35 13.78
CA VAL A 29 -11.45 2.02 12.40
C VAL A 29 -10.20 1.87 11.54
N ASP A 30 -10.16 0.80 10.74
CA ASP A 30 -9.06 0.41 9.84
C ASP A 30 -7.69 0.27 10.55
N PRO A 31 -7.59 -0.52 11.64
CA PRO A 31 -6.34 -0.72 12.36
C PRO A 31 -5.34 -1.54 11.53
N GLN A 32 -4.07 -1.14 11.54
CA GLN A 32 -2.94 -1.92 11.05
C GLN A 32 -2.53 -2.98 12.10
N ARG A 33 -1.71 -3.95 11.68
CA ARG A 33 -1.32 -5.11 12.50
C ARG A 33 -0.51 -4.79 13.76
N ASP A 34 0.20 -3.67 13.80
CA ASP A 34 0.96 -3.21 14.97
C ASP A 34 0.06 -2.51 15.98
N VAL A 35 -0.78 -3.30 16.66
CA VAL A 35 -1.93 -2.81 17.43
C VAL A 35 -1.60 -2.12 18.75
N ASP A 36 -0.38 -2.26 19.24
CA ASP A 36 0.10 -1.63 20.47
C ASP A 36 -0.08 -0.10 20.44
N ARG A 37 0.16 0.52 19.27
CA ARG A 37 -0.05 1.96 19.07
C ARG A 37 -1.49 2.43 19.35
N TYR A 38 -2.50 1.57 19.12
CA TYR A 38 -3.90 1.93 19.35
C TYR A 38 -4.27 1.80 20.82
N PHE A 39 -3.74 0.79 21.51
CA PHE A 39 -3.88 0.67 22.95
C PHE A 39 -3.19 1.84 23.67
N ASP A 40 -1.99 2.23 23.23
CA ASP A 40 -1.27 3.36 23.77
C ASP A 40 -1.99 4.69 23.53
N ALA A 41 -2.48 4.95 22.32
CA ALA A 41 -3.26 6.14 22.01
C ALA A 41 -4.54 6.23 22.87
N ALA A 42 -5.28 5.12 22.99
CA ALA A 42 -6.46 5.07 23.86
C ALA A 42 -6.10 5.34 25.33
N ARG A 43 -5.05 4.70 25.85
CA ARG A 43 -4.57 4.88 27.23
C ARG A 43 -4.16 6.32 27.52
N ILE A 44 -3.40 6.95 26.62
CA ILE A 44 -3.00 8.36 26.73
C ILE A 44 -4.22 9.28 26.77
N ALA A 45 -5.27 8.96 26.00
CA ALA A 45 -6.52 9.70 25.98
C ALA A 45 -7.46 9.39 27.17
N GLY A 46 -7.08 8.50 28.09
CA GLY A 46 -7.94 8.07 29.21
C GLY A 46 -9.12 7.20 28.78
N LEU A 47 -8.96 6.45 27.68
CA LEU A 47 -9.96 5.60 27.07
C LEU A 47 -9.53 4.12 27.12
N ASN A 48 -10.52 3.24 26.99
CA ASN A 48 -10.37 1.80 26.84
C ASN A 48 -10.75 1.42 25.41
N LEU A 49 -9.82 0.80 24.67
CA LEU A 49 -10.11 0.27 23.34
C LEU A 49 -11.00 -0.97 23.46
N THR A 50 -12.30 -0.78 23.29
CA THR A 50 -13.32 -1.83 23.47
C THR A 50 -13.81 -2.43 22.16
N ALA A 51 -13.62 -1.71 21.06
CA ALA A 51 -14.09 -2.11 19.75
C ALA A 51 -13.07 -1.83 18.64
N ALA A 52 -13.17 -2.56 17.54
CA ALA A 52 -12.50 -2.28 16.28
C ALA A 52 -13.43 -2.59 15.11
N THR A 53 -13.19 -1.98 13.95
CA THR A 53 -13.93 -2.28 12.72
C THR A 53 -13.07 -2.00 11.49
N GLU A 54 -13.46 -2.62 10.38
CA GLU A 54 -12.87 -2.36 9.05
C GLU A 54 -13.92 -1.77 8.11
N THR A 55 -13.48 -0.89 7.22
CA THR A 55 -14.26 -0.39 6.09
C THR A 55 -14.34 -1.44 4.99
N HIS A 56 -13.25 -2.18 4.73
CA HIS A 56 -13.17 -3.21 3.69
C HIS A 56 -11.99 -4.16 3.90
N ILE A 57 -11.94 -5.25 3.14
CA ILE A 57 -10.79 -6.15 3.11
C ILE A 57 -9.64 -5.42 2.40
N HIS A 58 -8.69 -4.90 3.16
CA HIS A 58 -7.59 -4.08 2.65
C HIS A 58 -6.67 -4.86 1.68
N ALA A 59 -6.12 -4.15 0.70
CA ALA A 59 -5.22 -4.70 -0.32
C ALA A 59 -3.77 -4.29 -0.12
N ASP A 60 -3.47 -3.35 0.74
CA ASP A 60 -2.18 -2.66 0.82
C ASP A 60 -1.50 -2.81 2.18
N PHE A 61 -2.24 -3.21 3.22
CA PHE A 61 -1.69 -3.54 4.52
C PHE A 61 -2.40 -4.72 5.16
N VAL A 62 -1.77 -5.31 6.18
CA VAL A 62 -2.34 -6.36 7.01
C VAL A 62 -3.17 -5.74 8.13
N SER A 63 -4.45 -6.10 8.18
CA SER A 63 -5.40 -5.64 9.19
C SER A 63 -5.01 -6.12 10.60
N GLY A 64 -5.14 -5.24 11.58
CA GLY A 64 -4.99 -5.54 13.00
C GLY A 64 -6.24 -6.12 13.66
N SER A 65 -7.36 -6.24 12.96
CA SER A 65 -8.63 -6.68 13.57
C SER A 65 -8.51 -8.05 14.23
N ARG A 66 -7.87 -9.03 13.60
CA ARG A 66 -7.70 -10.36 14.20
C ARG A 66 -6.81 -10.32 15.46
N GLN A 67 -5.76 -9.48 15.43
CA GLN A 67 -4.88 -9.26 16.59
C GLN A 67 -5.64 -8.58 17.75
N LEU A 68 -6.50 -7.62 17.45
CA LEU A 68 -7.37 -6.97 18.43
C LEU A 68 -8.42 -7.93 19.00
N ALA A 69 -9.06 -8.75 18.16
CA ALA A 69 -10.01 -9.78 18.59
C ALA A 69 -9.37 -10.76 19.59
N ASN A 70 -8.15 -11.21 19.28
CA ASN A 70 -7.36 -12.08 20.15
C ASN A 70 -6.98 -11.41 21.48
N SER A 71 -6.91 -10.07 21.51
CA SER A 71 -6.65 -9.28 22.71
C SER A 71 -7.93 -8.97 23.52
N GLY A 72 -9.09 -9.51 23.13
CA GLY A 72 -10.36 -9.30 23.83
C GLY A 72 -11.16 -8.07 23.34
N VAL A 73 -10.74 -7.41 22.26
CA VAL A 73 -11.47 -6.28 21.66
C VAL A 73 -12.59 -6.80 20.76
N ARG A 74 -13.80 -6.25 20.86
CA ARG A 74 -14.90 -6.64 19.96
C ARG A 74 -14.67 -6.12 18.55
N VAL A 75 -14.74 -6.98 17.54
CA VAL A 75 -14.53 -6.58 16.15
C VAL A 75 -15.85 -6.58 15.40
N TYR A 76 -16.11 -5.54 14.60
CA TYR A 76 -17.24 -5.45 13.68
C TYR A 76 -16.73 -5.54 12.24
N LEU A 77 -17.30 -6.42 11.41
CA LEU A 77 -16.85 -6.63 10.03
C LEU A 77 -18.05 -6.69 9.07
N SER A 78 -17.85 -6.23 7.85
CA SER A 78 -18.91 -6.24 6.83
C SER A 78 -19.37 -7.66 6.47
N ALA A 79 -20.69 -7.84 6.38
CA ALA A 79 -21.34 -9.00 5.77
C ALA A 79 -22.10 -8.63 4.48
N CYS A 80 -21.74 -7.52 3.84
CA CYS A 80 -22.35 -7.07 2.60
C CYS A 80 -21.74 -7.69 1.33
N GLY A 81 -20.58 -8.35 1.45
CA GLY A 81 -19.89 -8.95 0.31
C GLY A 81 -20.55 -10.23 -0.22
N PRO A 82 -20.57 -10.43 -1.56
CA PRO A 82 -21.07 -11.64 -2.19
C PRO A 82 -20.02 -12.76 -2.19
N GLY A 83 -20.49 -14.02 -2.25
CA GLY A 83 -19.62 -15.18 -2.44
C GLY A 83 -18.44 -15.23 -1.47
N ASP A 84 -17.24 -15.30 -2.04
CA ASP A 84 -15.98 -15.38 -1.30
C ASP A 84 -15.53 -14.04 -0.70
N TRP A 85 -16.13 -12.89 -1.03
CA TRP A 85 -15.78 -11.59 -0.46
C TRP A 85 -16.31 -11.42 0.98
N ARG A 86 -15.85 -12.30 1.86
CA ARG A 86 -16.23 -12.41 3.26
C ARG A 86 -15.01 -12.72 4.10
N TYR A 87 -15.04 -12.29 5.35
CA TYR A 87 -14.02 -12.62 6.34
C TYR A 87 -14.21 -14.07 6.77
N SER A 88 -13.44 -14.99 6.17
CA SER A 88 -13.60 -16.43 6.45
C SER A 88 -13.19 -16.77 7.87
N TRP A 89 -12.18 -16.08 8.44
CA TRP A 89 -11.79 -16.21 9.84
C TRP A 89 -12.88 -15.77 10.82
N ALA A 90 -13.74 -14.83 10.43
CA ALA A 90 -14.86 -14.37 11.26
C ALA A 90 -16.01 -15.39 11.33
N SER A 91 -16.09 -16.32 10.38
CA SER A 91 -17.19 -17.28 10.23
C SER A 91 -16.94 -18.62 10.95
N GLY A 92 -15.81 -18.76 11.66
CA GLY A 92 -15.51 -19.87 12.56
C GLY A 92 -14.95 -21.15 11.93
N GLY A 93 -14.38 -21.06 10.72
CA GLY A 93 -13.95 -22.24 9.95
C GLY A 93 -12.58 -22.84 10.27
N ASP A 94 -11.70 -22.17 11.03
CA ASP A 94 -10.31 -22.63 11.29
C ASP A 94 -10.11 -23.22 12.70
N GLY A 95 -11.19 -23.47 13.44
CA GLY A 95 -11.12 -23.88 14.85
C GLY A 95 -10.72 -22.76 15.81
N SER A 96 -10.48 -21.54 15.30
CA SER A 96 -10.32 -20.29 16.06
C SER A 96 -11.60 -19.44 16.00
N GLY A 97 -12.73 -20.03 15.64
CA GLY A 97 -14.03 -19.36 15.62
C GLY A 97 -14.50 -18.84 16.99
N PRO A 98 -15.60 -18.03 16.99
CA PRO A 98 -16.20 -17.54 18.22
C PRO A 98 -16.69 -18.74 19.05
N GLY A 99 -15.88 -19.16 20.03
CA GLY A 99 -16.03 -20.44 20.73
C GLY A 99 -14.74 -20.95 21.40
N SER A 100 -13.56 -20.49 20.99
CA SER A 100 -12.37 -20.54 21.86
C SER A 100 -12.65 -19.67 23.09
N SER A 101 -12.52 -20.22 24.29
CA SER A 101 -12.98 -19.61 25.56
C SER A 101 -12.35 -18.26 25.92
N ASN A 102 -11.45 -17.71 25.08
CA ASN A 102 -10.72 -16.46 25.30
C ASN A 102 -10.83 -15.43 24.16
N GLN A 103 -11.61 -15.66 23.08
CA GLN A 103 -11.72 -14.67 21.98
C GLN A 103 -12.94 -13.76 22.15
N ALA A 104 -12.75 -12.45 21.96
CA ALA A 104 -13.88 -11.53 21.85
C ALA A 104 -14.66 -11.78 20.56
N PRO A 105 -16.00 -11.67 20.59
CA PRO A 105 -16.85 -12.04 19.46
C PRO A 105 -16.66 -11.07 18.29
N VAL A 106 -16.45 -11.63 17.09
CA VAL A 106 -16.64 -10.89 15.84
C VAL A 106 -18.14 -10.72 15.60
N THR A 107 -18.57 -9.51 15.29
CA THR A 107 -19.95 -9.18 14.95
C THR A 107 -20.02 -8.77 13.49
N LEU A 108 -20.77 -9.53 12.70
CA LEU A 108 -21.02 -9.20 11.30
C LEU A 108 -22.08 -8.10 11.20
N VAL A 109 -21.80 -7.05 10.42
CA VAL A 109 -22.68 -5.88 10.22
C VAL A 109 -23.11 -5.72 8.77
N LYS A 110 -24.27 -5.11 8.57
CA LYS A 110 -24.87 -4.80 7.26
C LYS A 110 -25.28 -3.34 7.17
N ASP A 111 -25.69 -2.90 5.98
CA ASP A 111 -26.28 -1.57 5.76
C ASP A 111 -27.40 -1.30 6.77
N GLY A 112 -27.36 -0.13 7.41
CA GLY A 112 -28.34 0.30 8.40
C GLY A 112 -28.06 -0.13 9.85
N ASP A 113 -27.09 -1.02 10.09
CA ASP A 113 -26.67 -1.38 11.45
C ASP A 113 -26.01 -0.20 12.17
N VAL A 114 -25.97 -0.28 13.51
CA VAL A 114 -25.42 0.79 14.36
C VAL A 114 -24.47 0.22 15.39
N ILE A 115 -23.20 0.61 15.30
CA ILE A 115 -22.19 0.33 16.31
C ILE A 115 -22.26 1.42 17.39
N ARG A 116 -22.27 0.99 18.65
CA ARG A 116 -22.41 1.87 19.82
C ARG A 116 -21.13 1.84 20.63
N VAL A 117 -20.59 3.04 20.89
CA VAL A 117 -19.39 3.26 21.72
C VAL A 117 -19.73 4.37 22.69
N GLY A 118 -20.21 4.01 23.88
CA GLY A 118 -20.82 4.93 24.83
C GLY A 118 -21.95 5.76 24.20
N GLN A 119 -21.70 7.05 23.99
CA GLN A 119 -22.63 7.99 23.34
C GLN A 119 -22.37 8.23 21.85
N VAL A 120 -21.25 7.73 21.34
CA VAL A 120 -20.95 7.78 19.92
C VAL A 120 -21.74 6.69 19.20
N ARG A 121 -22.28 7.03 18.02
CA ARG A 121 -22.96 6.09 17.12
C ARG A 121 -22.24 6.10 15.78
N LEU A 122 -21.86 4.93 15.30
CA LEU A 122 -21.37 4.73 13.94
C LEU A 122 -22.47 3.98 13.19
N TYR A 123 -23.13 4.66 12.25
CA TYR A 123 -24.13 4.07 11.38
C TYR A 123 -23.44 3.46 10.17
N VAL A 124 -23.68 2.19 9.92
CA VAL A 124 -23.08 1.42 8.83
C VAL A 124 -23.81 1.74 7.52
N ILE A 125 -23.06 2.14 6.50
CA ILE A 125 -23.57 2.42 5.15
C ILE A 125 -22.80 1.52 4.19
N HIS A 126 -23.49 0.66 3.45
CA HIS A 126 -22.88 -0.14 2.39
C HIS A 126 -22.57 0.74 1.18
N THR A 127 -21.29 0.79 0.83
CA THR A 127 -20.73 1.68 -0.19
C THR A 127 -19.84 0.88 -1.16
N PRO A 128 -20.41 -0.13 -1.87
CA PRO A 128 -19.65 -0.95 -2.78
C PRO A 128 -19.05 -0.11 -3.92
N GLY A 129 -17.92 -0.56 -4.42
CA GLY A 129 -17.25 0.09 -5.55
C GLY A 129 -15.76 -0.20 -5.56
N HIS A 130 -15.05 0.24 -4.52
CA HIS A 130 -13.66 -0.14 -4.30
C HIS A 130 -13.54 -1.66 -4.03
N THR A 131 -14.41 -2.16 -3.16
CA THR A 131 -14.62 -3.60 -2.96
C THR A 131 -16.12 -3.89 -2.85
N PRO A 132 -16.56 -5.13 -3.10
CA PRO A 132 -17.98 -5.48 -3.00
C PRO A 132 -18.56 -5.36 -1.57
N GLU A 133 -17.76 -5.66 -0.55
CA GLU A 133 -18.17 -5.63 0.86
C GLU A 133 -18.01 -4.26 1.52
N HIS A 134 -17.43 -3.27 0.83
CA HIS A 134 -17.04 -1.98 1.41
C HIS A 134 -18.18 -1.29 2.17
N ILE A 135 -17.90 -0.86 3.41
CA ILE A 135 -18.81 -0.08 4.25
C ILE A 135 -18.15 1.22 4.71
N SER A 136 -18.94 2.26 4.83
CA SER A 136 -18.58 3.54 5.44
C SER A 136 -19.31 3.73 6.77
N PHE A 137 -18.77 4.59 7.64
CA PHE A 137 -19.31 4.82 8.97
C PHE A 137 -19.71 6.27 9.16
N LEU A 138 -21.01 6.56 9.20
CA LEU A 138 -21.51 7.88 9.53
C LEU A 138 -21.50 8.06 11.06
N VAL A 139 -20.71 9.01 11.54
CA VAL A 139 -20.43 9.20 12.97
C VAL A 139 -21.32 10.31 13.53
N CYS A 140 -22.09 9.98 14.57
CA CYS A 140 -22.94 10.91 15.30
C CYS A 140 -22.57 10.92 16.79
N GLU A 141 -22.31 12.11 17.36
CA GLU A 141 -22.10 12.27 18.79
C GLU A 141 -23.42 12.59 19.50
N ARG A 142 -24.00 11.63 20.22
CA ARG A 142 -25.26 11.85 20.96
C ARG A 142 -25.04 12.48 22.33
N GLY A 143 -23.80 12.52 22.82
CA GLY A 143 -23.47 12.94 24.19
C GLY A 143 -23.87 14.38 24.55
N PHE A 144 -23.89 15.28 23.56
CA PHE A 144 -24.27 16.70 23.71
C PHE A 144 -25.60 17.04 23.02
N GLY A 145 -26.42 16.04 22.69
CA GLY A 145 -27.74 16.25 22.08
C GLY A 145 -27.73 16.47 20.57
N ALA A 146 -26.60 16.29 19.88
CA ALA A 146 -26.58 16.39 18.43
C ALA A 146 -27.51 15.36 17.79
N LYS A 147 -28.34 15.83 16.85
CA LYS A 147 -29.29 14.99 16.11
C LYS A 147 -28.81 14.60 14.72
N THR A 148 -27.75 15.26 14.28
CA THR A 148 -27.16 15.18 12.95
C THR A 148 -25.77 14.53 12.99
N PRO A 149 -25.29 13.99 11.86
CA PRO A 149 -23.94 13.45 11.75
C PRO A 149 -22.86 14.53 11.85
N MET A 150 -21.69 14.15 12.34
CA MET A 150 -20.51 15.02 12.36
C MET A 150 -19.64 14.80 11.12
N GLY A 151 -19.42 13.54 10.76
CA GLY A 151 -18.57 13.14 9.66
C GLY A 151 -18.83 11.70 9.25
N VAL A 152 -18.22 11.30 8.15
CA VAL A 152 -18.26 9.95 7.60
C VAL A 152 -16.84 9.45 7.42
N ILE A 153 -16.54 8.29 8.01
CA ILE A 153 -15.34 7.53 7.66
C ILE A 153 -15.64 6.82 6.36
N THR A 154 -14.98 7.27 5.29
CA THR A 154 -15.27 6.81 3.93
C THR A 154 -14.41 5.63 3.52
N GLY A 155 -13.39 5.23 4.30
CA GLY A 155 -12.47 4.17 3.87
C GLY A 155 -11.89 4.51 2.50
N ASP A 156 -11.88 3.53 1.60
CA ASP A 156 -11.39 3.70 0.23
C ASP A 156 -12.51 3.94 -0.78
N PHE A 157 -13.70 4.37 -0.32
CA PHE A 157 -14.81 4.74 -1.19
C PHE A 157 -14.64 6.18 -1.76
N VAL A 158 -14.55 7.19 -0.90
CA VAL A 158 -14.35 8.60 -1.27
C VAL A 158 -13.10 9.14 -0.59
N PHE A 159 -12.20 9.71 -1.39
CA PHE A 159 -11.00 10.39 -0.93
C PHE A 159 -11.15 11.91 -1.03
N VAL A 160 -10.17 12.66 -0.51
CA VAL A 160 -10.08 14.09 -0.79
C VAL A 160 -9.66 14.29 -2.25
N GLY A 161 -10.58 14.80 -3.07
CA GLY A 161 -10.36 15.08 -4.50
C GLY A 161 -10.47 13.87 -5.45
N SER A 162 -10.77 12.67 -4.94
CA SER A 162 -10.87 11.46 -5.76
C SER A 162 -11.82 10.40 -5.17
N ALA A 163 -11.90 9.22 -5.79
CA ALA A 163 -12.66 8.07 -5.32
C ALA A 163 -11.83 6.78 -5.43
N GLY A 164 -12.28 5.72 -4.76
CA GLY A 164 -11.66 4.41 -4.80
C GLY A 164 -11.52 3.85 -6.20
N ARG A 165 -10.40 3.17 -6.49
CA ARG A 165 -10.26 2.42 -7.74
C ARG A 165 -11.12 1.14 -7.70
N PRO A 166 -11.89 0.82 -8.75
CA PRO A 166 -12.78 -0.34 -8.78
C PRO A 166 -12.19 -1.57 -9.51
N ASP A 167 -10.92 -1.52 -9.94
CA ASP A 167 -10.31 -2.53 -10.80
C ASP A 167 -9.52 -3.61 -10.05
N LEU A 168 -9.23 -3.46 -8.75
CA LEU A 168 -8.34 -4.37 -8.00
C LEU A 168 -8.78 -5.83 -8.01
N LEU A 169 -10.09 -6.09 -8.07
CA LEU A 169 -10.62 -7.45 -8.20
C LEU A 169 -10.10 -8.14 -9.46
N GLU A 170 -9.96 -7.38 -10.55
CA GLU A 170 -9.49 -7.87 -11.83
C GLU A 170 -7.96 -7.76 -11.91
N SER A 171 -7.40 -6.60 -11.61
CA SER A 171 -5.97 -6.30 -11.81
C SER A 171 -5.04 -6.91 -10.76
N ALA A 172 -5.52 -7.24 -9.56
CA ALA A 172 -4.71 -7.86 -8.51
C ALA A 172 -5.18 -9.28 -8.12
N VAL A 173 -6.48 -9.58 -8.24
CA VAL A 173 -7.04 -10.89 -7.82
C VAL A 173 -7.38 -11.79 -9.02
N GLY A 174 -7.48 -11.25 -10.24
CA GLY A 174 -7.70 -12.02 -11.46
C GLY A 174 -9.17 -12.36 -11.75
N VAL A 175 -10.13 -11.63 -11.18
CA VAL A 175 -11.56 -11.79 -11.47
C VAL A 175 -11.89 -11.04 -12.77
N GLU A 176 -11.85 -11.77 -13.89
CA GLU A 176 -12.08 -11.21 -15.23
C GLU A 176 -13.45 -10.52 -15.34
N GLY A 177 -13.47 -9.30 -15.92
CA GLY A 177 -14.69 -8.53 -16.14
C GLY A 177 -15.29 -7.85 -14.91
N ALA A 178 -14.61 -7.88 -13.76
CA ALA A 178 -15.09 -7.29 -12.51
C ALA A 178 -14.98 -5.75 -12.47
N MET A 179 -14.09 -5.14 -13.26
CA MET A 179 -13.81 -3.69 -13.15
C MET A 179 -15.03 -2.81 -13.49
N LYS A 180 -15.78 -3.16 -14.55
CA LYS A 180 -16.92 -2.34 -15.03
C LYS A 180 -18.15 -2.44 -14.11
N PRO A 181 -18.57 -3.63 -13.64
CA PRO A 181 -19.57 -3.74 -12.58
C PRO A 181 -19.19 -2.95 -11.33
N SER A 182 -17.96 -3.11 -10.84
CA SER A 182 -17.48 -2.42 -9.63
C SER A 182 -17.49 -0.89 -9.81
N ALA A 183 -17.15 -0.39 -11.00
CA ALA A 183 -17.26 1.04 -11.32
C ALA A 183 -18.72 1.54 -11.33
N ARG A 184 -19.69 0.72 -11.74
CA ARG A 184 -21.12 1.09 -11.67
C ARG A 184 -21.63 1.08 -10.23
N ASP A 185 -21.19 0.12 -9.42
CA ASP A 185 -21.53 0.08 -8.00
C ASP A 185 -20.97 1.32 -7.27
N LEU A 186 -19.73 1.71 -7.60
CA LEU A 186 -19.11 2.94 -7.09
C LEU A 186 -19.93 4.18 -7.46
N HIS A 187 -20.38 4.29 -8.72
CA HIS A 187 -21.25 5.38 -9.18
C HIS A 187 -22.55 5.47 -8.38
N ALA A 188 -23.21 4.32 -8.13
CA ALA A 188 -24.43 4.27 -7.33
C ALA A 188 -24.17 4.67 -5.86
N SER A 189 -23.05 4.24 -5.28
CA SER A 189 -22.62 4.62 -3.92
C SER A 189 -22.36 6.12 -3.80
N LEU A 190 -21.76 6.75 -4.83
CA LEU A 190 -21.58 8.21 -4.87
C LEU A 190 -22.92 8.96 -4.82
N GLY A 191 -23.96 8.43 -5.45
CA GLY A 191 -25.32 8.97 -5.32
C GLY A 191 -25.78 9.08 -3.87
N ARG A 192 -25.65 7.99 -3.09
CA ARG A 192 -25.99 7.97 -1.65
C ARG A 192 -25.12 8.93 -0.83
N PHE A 193 -23.83 9.02 -1.13
CA PHE A 193 -22.92 9.95 -0.46
C PHE A 193 -23.36 11.41 -0.63
N LEU A 194 -23.83 11.77 -1.83
CA LEU A 194 -24.27 13.11 -2.16
C LEU A 194 -25.62 13.49 -1.53
N GLU A 195 -26.36 12.55 -0.95
CA GLU A 195 -27.56 12.83 -0.13
C GLU A 195 -27.20 13.33 1.29
N LEU A 196 -25.95 13.15 1.72
CA LEU A 196 -25.49 13.63 3.02
C LEU A 196 -25.41 15.16 3.05
N PRO A 197 -25.65 15.79 4.22
CA PRO A 197 -25.50 17.23 4.37
C PRO A 197 -24.08 17.72 4.05
N ASP A 198 -23.97 18.87 3.39
CA ASP A 198 -22.69 19.41 2.92
C ASP A 198 -21.65 19.68 4.02
N TYR A 199 -22.09 19.89 5.27
CA TYR A 199 -21.20 20.13 6.41
C TYR A 199 -20.55 18.84 6.95
N VAL A 200 -21.01 17.66 6.54
CA VAL A 200 -20.49 16.38 7.04
C VAL A 200 -19.03 16.25 6.61
N GLN A 201 -18.14 16.04 7.59
CA GLN A 201 -16.72 15.84 7.34
C GLN A 201 -16.46 14.51 6.62
N VAL A 202 -15.42 14.47 5.79
CA VAL A 202 -14.97 13.29 5.04
C VAL A 202 -13.63 12.84 5.60
N TRP A 203 -13.58 11.59 6.08
CA TRP A 203 -12.41 10.98 6.70
C TRP A 203 -12.01 9.70 5.96
N PRO A 204 -11.11 9.78 4.97
CA PRO A 204 -10.75 8.66 4.12
C PRO A 204 -9.78 7.66 4.77
N GLY A 205 -9.76 6.43 4.27
CA GLY A 205 -8.79 5.39 4.64
C GLY A 205 -7.38 5.69 4.14
N HIS A 206 -7.24 6.47 3.05
CA HIS A 206 -5.95 6.83 2.46
C HIS A 206 -5.83 8.30 2.07
N GLY A 207 -4.59 8.77 1.89
CA GLY A 207 -4.24 10.10 1.39
C GLY A 207 -3.20 10.07 0.26
N ALA A 208 -2.65 11.24 -0.07
CA ALA A 208 -1.63 11.39 -1.11
C ALA A 208 -0.51 10.34 -1.01
N GLY A 209 -0.20 9.69 -2.14
CA GLY A 209 0.83 8.66 -2.25
C GLY A 209 0.33 7.21 -2.24
N SER A 210 -0.93 6.96 -1.86
CA SER A 210 -1.51 5.61 -1.92
C SER A 210 -1.77 5.14 -3.36
N ALA A 211 -1.56 3.84 -3.61
CA ALA A 211 -1.88 3.18 -4.88
C ALA A 211 -3.37 2.77 -5.00
N CYS A 212 -4.19 3.03 -3.97
CA CYS A 212 -5.62 2.73 -3.94
C CYS A 212 -6.49 3.75 -4.71
N GLY A 213 -5.92 4.84 -5.23
CA GLY A 213 -6.63 5.76 -6.12
C GLY A 213 -5.71 6.62 -6.99
N LYS A 214 -6.32 7.35 -7.95
CA LYS A 214 -5.62 8.02 -9.05
C LYS A 214 -4.83 9.26 -8.62
N SER A 215 -5.45 10.15 -7.84
CA SER A 215 -4.89 11.46 -7.45
C SER A 215 -5.42 11.90 -6.08
N LEU A 216 -4.89 11.33 -5.00
CA LEU A 216 -5.36 11.65 -3.65
C LEU A 216 -4.76 12.98 -3.16
N GLY A 217 -5.61 13.83 -2.58
CA GLY A 217 -5.20 15.09 -1.98
C GLY A 217 -4.26 14.91 -0.79
N ALA A 218 -3.32 15.86 -0.63
CA ALA A 218 -2.43 15.90 0.53
C ALA A 218 -3.12 16.42 1.81
N VAL A 219 -4.31 17.03 1.66
CA VAL A 219 -5.13 17.49 2.79
C VAL A 219 -5.78 16.30 3.47
N HIS A 220 -5.81 16.32 4.80
CA HIS A 220 -6.14 15.16 5.64
C HIS A 220 -7.63 14.86 5.80
N GLY A 221 -8.50 15.74 5.34
CA GLY A 221 -9.95 15.60 5.40
C GLY A 221 -10.63 16.68 4.58
N SER A 222 -11.91 16.49 4.31
CA SER A 222 -12.73 17.40 3.52
C SER A 222 -14.15 17.46 4.07
N THR A 223 -15.10 17.97 3.29
CA THR A 223 -16.53 17.88 3.59
C THR A 223 -17.30 17.39 2.36
N VAL A 224 -18.47 16.80 2.58
CA VAL A 224 -19.36 16.37 1.48
C VAL A 224 -19.62 17.53 0.51
N GLY A 225 -19.83 18.74 1.02
CA GLY A 225 -20.06 19.93 0.19
C GLY A 225 -18.84 20.34 -0.64
N TYR A 226 -17.63 20.23 -0.10
CA TYR A 226 -16.41 20.55 -0.86
C TYR A 226 -16.15 19.50 -1.93
N GLU A 227 -16.27 18.21 -1.59
CA GLU A 227 -16.12 17.12 -2.56
C GLU A 227 -17.19 17.20 -3.66
N ARG A 228 -18.44 17.57 -3.33
CA ARG A 228 -19.50 17.80 -4.33
C ARG A 228 -19.10 18.81 -5.41
N LEU A 229 -18.37 19.86 -5.03
CA LEU A 229 -18.00 20.95 -5.93
C LEU A 229 -16.70 20.69 -6.70
N PHE A 230 -15.75 19.96 -6.12
CA PHE A 230 -14.37 19.92 -6.61
C PHE A 230 -13.78 18.51 -6.81
N ASN A 231 -14.43 17.45 -6.34
CA ASN A 231 -13.96 16.09 -6.55
C ASN A 231 -14.21 15.67 -8.00
N GLU A 232 -13.15 15.41 -8.75
CA GLU A 232 -13.25 15.12 -10.18
C GLU A 232 -14.08 13.85 -10.46
N ALA A 233 -13.96 12.82 -9.62
CA ALA A 233 -14.75 11.59 -9.77
C ALA A 233 -16.25 11.86 -9.61
N ILE A 234 -16.63 12.75 -8.69
CA ILE A 234 -18.02 13.17 -8.47
C ILE A 234 -18.52 14.02 -9.64
N LEU A 235 -17.69 14.96 -10.15
CA LEU A 235 -18.05 15.77 -11.32
C LEU A 235 -18.28 14.88 -12.55
N LYS A 236 -17.44 13.87 -12.77
CA LYS A 236 -17.64 12.86 -13.83
C LYS A 236 -18.85 11.96 -13.59
N ALA A 237 -19.16 11.63 -12.34
CA ALA A 237 -20.39 10.92 -12.00
C ALA A 237 -21.66 11.70 -12.38
N ALA A 238 -21.63 13.03 -12.28
CA ALA A 238 -22.73 13.91 -12.65
C ALA A 238 -22.94 14.03 -14.18
N GLU A 239 -21.89 13.83 -14.98
CA GLU A 239 -21.97 13.76 -16.45
C GLU A 239 -22.67 12.47 -16.95
N GLY A 240 -22.71 11.43 -16.11
CA GLY A 240 -23.42 10.18 -16.36
C GLY A 240 -22.58 8.94 -16.06
N ALA A 241 -23.24 7.80 -15.84
CA ALA A 241 -22.57 6.55 -15.46
C ALA A 241 -21.53 6.07 -16.49
N GLY A 242 -21.75 6.33 -17.78
CA GLY A 242 -20.80 5.97 -18.85
C GLY A 242 -19.48 6.75 -18.76
N GLU A 243 -19.57 8.08 -18.62
CA GLU A 243 -18.40 8.95 -18.49
C GLU A 243 -17.66 8.68 -17.19
N PHE A 244 -18.38 8.41 -16.09
CA PHE A 244 -17.78 7.98 -14.84
C PHE A 244 -16.98 6.68 -14.98
N VAL A 245 -17.57 5.63 -15.55
CA VAL A 245 -16.90 4.33 -15.74
C VAL A 245 -15.66 4.49 -16.60
N LYS A 246 -15.73 5.30 -17.66
CA LYS A 246 -14.57 5.60 -18.50
C LYS A 246 -13.48 6.30 -17.69
N TYR A 247 -13.82 7.38 -16.98
CA TYR A 247 -12.87 8.16 -16.19
C TYR A 247 -12.20 7.33 -15.09
N ILE A 248 -12.98 6.60 -14.30
CA ILE A 248 -12.47 5.91 -13.11
C ILE A 248 -11.63 4.67 -13.46
N LEU A 249 -11.80 4.11 -14.65
CA LEU A 249 -10.97 2.98 -15.13
C LEU A 249 -9.75 3.43 -15.92
N ASP A 250 -9.65 4.71 -16.26
CA ASP A 250 -8.58 5.25 -17.09
C ASP A 250 -7.35 5.65 -16.27
N GLU A 251 -6.17 5.29 -16.78
CA GLU A 251 -4.85 5.60 -16.20
C GLU A 251 -4.68 5.19 -14.72
N GLN A 252 -5.30 4.09 -14.28
CA GLN A 252 -5.07 3.56 -12.95
C GLN A 252 -3.62 3.04 -12.82
N PRO A 253 -2.92 3.33 -11.70
CA PRO A 253 -1.57 2.83 -11.51
C PRO A 253 -1.58 1.30 -11.42
N GLU A 254 -0.53 0.63 -11.91
CA GLU A 254 -0.39 -0.81 -11.68
C GLU A 254 -0.35 -1.08 -10.16
N PRO A 255 -1.20 -1.98 -9.63
CA PRO A 255 -1.17 -2.28 -8.20
C PRO A 255 0.19 -2.93 -7.86
N PRO A 256 0.79 -2.67 -6.69
CA PRO A 256 1.96 -3.43 -6.25
C PRO A 256 1.69 -4.94 -6.20
N SER A 257 2.66 -5.77 -6.57
CA SER A 257 2.52 -7.24 -6.68
C SER A 257 1.99 -7.91 -5.40
N TYR A 258 2.31 -7.36 -4.22
CA TYR A 258 1.90 -7.90 -2.94
C TYR A 258 0.43 -7.67 -2.60
N PHE A 259 -0.30 -6.84 -3.35
CA PHE A 259 -1.70 -6.54 -3.05
C PHE A 259 -2.58 -7.78 -3.07
N SER A 260 -2.29 -8.71 -3.99
CA SER A 260 -2.96 -10.02 -4.07
C SER A 260 -2.75 -10.86 -2.80
N ARG A 261 -1.58 -10.73 -2.14
CA ARG A 261 -1.28 -11.40 -0.87
C ARG A 261 -2.08 -10.77 0.26
N MET A 262 -2.13 -9.43 0.36
CA MET A 262 -2.88 -8.74 1.42
C MET A 262 -4.37 -9.05 1.39
N LYS A 263 -5.00 -9.05 0.20
CA LYS A 263 -6.40 -9.46 0.06
C LYS A 263 -6.66 -10.84 0.64
N ARG A 264 -5.81 -11.82 0.30
CA ARG A 264 -5.91 -13.20 0.81
C ARG A 264 -5.68 -13.25 2.32
N VAL A 265 -4.63 -12.59 2.82
CA VAL A 265 -4.28 -12.54 4.25
C VAL A 265 -5.41 -11.93 5.09
N ASN A 266 -5.97 -10.79 4.68
CA ASN A 266 -7.02 -10.11 5.44
C ASN A 266 -8.36 -10.85 5.38
N GLN A 267 -8.66 -11.48 4.24
CA GLN A 267 -9.85 -12.33 4.07
C GLN A 267 -9.78 -13.59 4.94
N HIS A 268 -8.62 -14.27 4.98
CA HIS A 268 -8.41 -15.52 5.72
C HIS A 268 -8.01 -15.32 7.18
N GLY A 269 -7.66 -14.08 7.55
CA GLY A 269 -7.20 -13.74 8.89
C GLY A 269 -5.68 -13.84 8.95
N PRO A 270 -4.97 -12.73 9.23
CA PRO A 270 -3.51 -12.77 9.35
C PRO A 270 -3.07 -13.57 10.57
N ASP A 271 -1.87 -14.13 10.53
CA ASP A 271 -1.32 -14.80 11.71
C ASP A 271 -1.21 -13.83 12.89
N LEU A 272 -1.36 -14.38 14.09
CA LEU A 272 -1.23 -13.57 15.30
C LEU A 272 0.24 -13.27 15.54
N LEU A 273 0.55 -11.98 15.67
CA LEU A 273 1.86 -11.55 16.12
C LEU A 273 2.00 -11.85 17.61
N ARG A 274 3.22 -12.21 18.01
CA ARG A 274 3.64 -12.17 19.41
C ARG A 274 3.70 -10.71 19.87
N SER A 275 3.93 -10.48 21.16
CA SER A 275 4.27 -9.14 21.67
C SER A 275 5.39 -8.53 20.83
N TRP A 276 5.30 -7.21 20.58
CA TRP A 276 6.33 -6.48 19.86
C TRP A 276 7.69 -6.69 20.52
N GLU A 277 8.63 -7.22 19.74
CA GLU A 277 10.04 -7.32 20.09
C GLU A 277 10.86 -6.99 18.85
N LEU A 278 11.85 -6.11 19.01
CA LEU A 278 12.78 -5.82 17.94
C LEU A 278 13.61 -7.10 17.64
N PRO A 279 13.78 -7.48 16.37
CA PRO A 279 14.67 -8.58 16.00
C PRO A 279 16.08 -8.39 16.61
N PRO A 280 16.80 -9.47 16.94
CA PRO A 280 18.09 -9.35 17.60
C PRO A 280 19.10 -8.68 16.68
N ARG A 281 20.00 -7.89 17.29
CA ARG A 281 21.17 -7.35 16.58
C ARG A 281 22.10 -8.50 16.21
N MET A 282 22.50 -8.56 14.94
CA MET A 282 23.41 -9.55 14.38
C MET A 282 24.85 -9.07 14.42
N SER A 283 25.77 -10.00 14.65
CA SER A 283 27.20 -9.84 14.36
C SER A 283 27.45 -9.88 12.84
N PRO A 284 28.61 -9.38 12.36
CA PRO A 284 28.98 -9.50 10.94
C PRO A 284 28.97 -10.93 10.41
N ALA A 285 29.38 -11.91 11.23
CA ALA A 285 29.36 -13.33 10.86
C ALA A 285 27.92 -13.88 10.71
N GLN A 286 26.99 -13.45 11.56
CA GLN A 286 25.57 -13.81 11.42
C GLN A 286 24.94 -13.16 10.19
N LEU A 287 25.26 -11.89 9.92
CA LEU A 287 24.80 -11.18 8.73
C LEU A 287 25.33 -11.84 7.44
N ALA A 288 26.62 -12.21 7.42
CA ALA A 288 27.26 -12.91 6.31
C ALA A 288 26.60 -14.28 6.00
N GLY A 289 26.02 -14.93 7.01
CA GLY A 289 25.29 -16.19 6.88
C GLY A 289 23.79 -16.05 6.67
N ALA A 290 23.26 -14.83 6.55
CA ALA A 290 21.82 -14.62 6.39
C ALA A 290 21.34 -15.10 5.01
N PRO A 291 20.19 -15.79 4.91
CA PRO A 291 19.67 -16.32 3.64
C PRO A 291 19.22 -15.22 2.66
N LEU A 292 18.84 -14.06 3.18
CA LEU A 292 18.54 -12.85 2.42
C LEU A 292 18.88 -11.64 3.29
N VAL A 293 19.43 -10.60 2.66
CA VAL A 293 19.64 -9.30 3.28
C VAL A 293 18.80 -8.25 2.55
N VAL A 294 17.95 -7.55 3.29
CA VAL A 294 17.33 -6.30 2.84
C VAL A 294 18.22 -5.17 3.34
N ASP A 295 18.89 -4.48 2.43
CA ASP A 295 19.82 -3.41 2.73
C ASP A 295 19.12 -2.04 2.58
N ALA A 296 18.97 -1.35 3.72
CA ALA A 296 18.35 -0.04 3.82
C ALA A 296 19.37 1.06 4.15
N ARG A 297 20.65 0.91 3.76
CA ARG A 297 21.60 2.01 3.75
C ARG A 297 21.04 3.20 2.96
N SER A 298 21.24 4.42 3.45
CA SER A 298 20.72 5.63 2.79
C SER A 298 21.49 5.99 1.52
N ASP A 299 22.76 5.59 1.44
CA ASP A 299 23.63 5.83 0.30
C ASP A 299 23.50 4.67 -0.71
N ARG A 300 22.67 4.89 -1.74
CA ARG A 300 22.48 3.92 -2.82
C ARG A 300 23.75 3.67 -3.62
N SER A 301 24.60 4.67 -3.81
CA SER A 301 25.83 4.52 -4.60
C SER A 301 26.83 3.65 -3.84
N ALA A 302 26.92 3.80 -2.51
CA ALA A 302 27.70 2.90 -1.67
C ALA A 302 27.17 1.44 -1.72
N PHE A 303 25.87 1.23 -1.85
CA PHE A 303 25.33 -0.12 -2.10
C PHE A 303 25.75 -0.66 -3.47
N MET A 304 25.64 0.15 -4.53
CA MET A 304 25.99 -0.28 -5.89
C MET A 304 27.48 -0.60 -6.03
N GLU A 305 28.35 0.19 -5.39
CA GLU A 305 29.79 -0.04 -5.36
C GLU A 305 30.14 -1.36 -4.66
N GLU A 306 29.57 -1.60 -3.47
CA GLU A 306 29.75 -2.86 -2.75
C GLU A 306 28.58 -3.22 -1.82
N HIS A 307 28.12 -4.46 -1.94
CA HIS A 307 27.10 -5.05 -1.08
C HIS A 307 27.32 -6.56 -0.91
N LEU A 308 26.61 -7.14 0.08
CA LEU A 308 26.56 -8.59 0.24
C LEU A 308 25.85 -9.24 -0.96
N PRO A 309 26.43 -10.28 -1.60
CA PRO A 309 25.82 -10.95 -2.74
C PRO A 309 24.38 -11.39 -2.48
N GLY A 310 23.48 -11.13 -3.44
CA GLY A 310 22.07 -11.50 -3.35
C GLY A 310 21.20 -10.58 -2.48
N SER A 311 21.75 -9.49 -1.95
CA SER A 311 20.98 -8.49 -1.19
C SER A 311 19.98 -7.74 -2.07
N ILE A 312 18.85 -7.33 -1.48
CA ILE A 312 17.92 -6.37 -2.08
C ILE A 312 18.10 -5.01 -1.43
N TYR A 313 18.27 -3.98 -2.24
CA TYR A 313 18.32 -2.59 -1.79
C TYR A 313 16.92 -1.99 -1.67
N ALA A 314 16.64 -1.35 -0.54
CA ALA A 314 15.42 -0.59 -0.34
C ALA A 314 15.66 0.65 0.51
N LEU A 315 15.52 1.84 -0.10
CA LEU A 315 15.72 3.11 0.59
C LEU A 315 14.75 3.25 1.79
N PRO A 316 15.23 3.62 3.00
CA PRO A 316 14.40 3.82 4.20
C PRO A 316 13.57 5.11 4.08
N SER A 317 12.57 5.06 3.22
CA SER A 317 11.67 6.16 2.85
C SER A 317 10.22 5.70 2.89
N GLY A 318 9.27 6.58 2.58
CA GLY A 318 7.86 6.22 2.52
C GLY A 318 7.57 5.03 1.58
N SER A 319 8.33 4.85 0.50
CA SER A 319 8.12 3.72 -0.42
C SER A 319 8.71 2.39 0.05
N PHE A 320 9.40 2.36 1.19
CA PHE A 320 10.08 1.17 1.72
C PHE A 320 9.16 -0.07 1.83
N PRO A 321 8.03 -0.04 2.56
CA PRO A 321 7.16 -1.21 2.70
C PRO A 321 6.62 -1.70 1.35
N THR A 322 6.20 -0.78 0.48
CA THR A 322 5.70 -1.11 -0.86
C THR A 322 6.78 -1.76 -1.72
N SER A 323 8.02 -1.28 -1.65
CA SER A 323 9.13 -1.81 -2.44
C SER A 323 9.51 -3.21 -1.98
N VAL A 324 9.79 -3.39 -0.69
CA VAL A 324 10.19 -4.69 -0.13
C VAL A 324 9.03 -5.68 -0.21
N GLY A 325 7.82 -5.25 0.15
CA GLY A 325 6.59 -6.04 0.07
C GLY A 325 6.38 -6.63 -1.32
N SER A 326 6.65 -5.84 -2.37
CA SER A 326 6.54 -6.26 -3.75
C SER A 326 7.63 -7.21 -4.24
N LEU A 327 8.88 -7.02 -3.79
CA LEU A 327 10.02 -7.79 -4.28
C LEU A 327 10.22 -9.11 -3.53
N LEU A 328 9.84 -9.17 -2.24
CA LEU A 328 9.85 -10.39 -1.44
C LEU A 328 8.49 -11.09 -1.62
N THR A 329 8.45 -12.02 -2.58
CA THR A 329 7.23 -12.73 -2.96
C THR A 329 6.86 -13.84 -1.98
N ASP A 330 7.86 -14.48 -1.37
CA ASP A 330 7.68 -15.48 -0.31
C ASP A 330 7.75 -14.80 1.07
N PRO A 331 6.60 -14.63 1.77
CA PRO A 331 6.57 -14.01 3.10
C PRO A 331 7.22 -14.86 4.19
N GLU A 332 7.38 -16.17 3.95
CA GLU A 332 8.00 -17.10 4.90
C GLU A 332 9.53 -17.14 4.74
N GLN A 333 10.09 -16.53 3.68
CA GLN A 333 11.53 -16.48 3.49
C GLN A 333 12.17 -15.69 4.64
N PRO A 334 13.09 -16.29 5.44
CA PRO A 334 13.79 -15.54 6.47
C PRO A 334 14.68 -14.46 5.83
N PHE A 335 14.77 -13.29 6.46
CA PHE A 335 15.66 -12.22 5.99
C PHE A 335 16.25 -11.42 7.16
N ALA A 336 17.45 -10.88 6.95
CA ALA A 336 18.07 -9.90 7.82
C ALA A 336 17.87 -8.48 7.26
N LEU A 337 17.79 -7.49 8.14
CA LEU A 337 17.69 -6.08 7.76
C LEU A 337 19.01 -5.36 8.07
N VAL A 338 19.59 -4.68 7.08
CA VAL A 338 20.64 -3.69 7.33
C VAL A 338 19.99 -2.33 7.44
N ALA A 339 20.09 -1.70 8.61
CA ALA A 339 19.48 -0.39 8.86
C ALA A 339 20.18 0.35 10.00
N ASP A 340 20.10 1.68 9.98
CA ASP A 340 20.53 2.49 11.11
C ASP A 340 19.72 2.17 12.37
N HIS A 341 20.39 2.18 13.52
CA HIS A 341 19.76 1.90 14.82
C HIS A 341 18.53 2.79 15.09
N LEU A 342 18.52 4.03 14.60
CA LEU A 342 17.38 4.95 14.80
C LEU A 342 16.19 4.62 13.88
N ALA A 343 16.40 3.90 12.78
CA ALA A 343 15.37 3.58 11.80
C ALA A 343 14.84 2.14 11.91
N VAL A 344 15.62 1.22 12.48
CA VAL A 344 15.34 -0.22 12.46
C VAL A 344 13.95 -0.60 12.98
N GLU A 345 13.51 -0.05 14.11
CA GLU A 345 12.19 -0.35 14.66
C GLU A 345 11.07 0.05 13.70
N MET A 346 11.14 1.25 13.13
CA MET A 346 10.15 1.73 12.17
C MET A 346 10.13 0.86 10.91
N LEU A 347 11.30 0.49 10.38
CA LEU A 347 11.40 -0.33 9.18
C LEU A 347 10.85 -1.74 9.40
N VAL A 348 11.14 -2.38 10.54
CA VAL A 348 10.57 -3.68 10.88
C VAL A 348 9.04 -3.59 11.01
N ARG A 349 8.50 -2.56 11.66
CA ARG A 349 7.04 -2.34 11.72
C ARG A 349 6.43 -2.15 10.33
N CYS A 350 7.08 -1.38 9.45
CA CYS A 350 6.65 -1.24 8.06
C CYS A 350 6.55 -2.59 7.34
N LEU A 351 7.49 -3.52 7.57
CA LEU A 351 7.47 -4.85 6.98
C LEU A 351 6.33 -5.72 7.53
N TRP A 352 6.08 -5.67 8.85
CA TRP A 352 4.93 -6.34 9.46
C TRP A 352 3.59 -5.87 8.90
N ARG A 353 3.47 -4.55 8.63
CA ARG A 353 2.28 -3.96 8.03
C ARG A 353 2.00 -4.45 6.61
N VAL A 354 3.00 -4.96 5.88
CA VAL A 354 2.82 -5.59 4.56
C VAL A 354 2.96 -7.12 4.58
N GLY A 355 2.91 -7.72 5.78
CA GLY A 355 2.91 -9.18 5.99
C GLY A 355 4.26 -9.84 5.74
N LEU A 356 5.36 -9.13 5.99
CA LEU A 356 6.72 -9.66 5.97
C LEU A 356 7.23 -9.78 7.41
N ASP A 357 6.88 -10.91 8.05
CA ASP A 357 7.07 -11.10 9.49
C ASP A 357 8.42 -11.74 9.83
N ASN A 358 9.03 -12.48 8.88
CA ASN A 358 10.21 -13.32 9.12
C ASN A 358 11.55 -12.57 9.09
N CYS A 359 11.59 -11.40 9.75
CA CYS A 359 12.83 -10.66 9.98
C CYS A 359 13.60 -11.31 11.15
N VAL A 360 14.64 -12.10 10.83
CA VAL A 360 15.37 -12.90 11.82
C VAL A 360 16.41 -12.12 12.62
N GLY A 361 16.67 -10.87 12.25
CA GLY A 361 17.61 -9.99 12.93
C GLY A 361 17.98 -8.79 12.07
N TRP A 362 18.77 -7.89 12.64
CA TRP A 362 19.23 -6.69 11.95
C TRP A 362 20.70 -6.40 12.24
N ALA A 363 21.36 -5.66 11.36
CA ALA A 363 22.70 -5.17 11.56
C ALA A 363 22.83 -3.71 11.12
N PRO A 364 23.69 -2.90 11.75
CA PRO A 364 23.93 -1.55 11.28
C PRO A 364 24.87 -1.53 10.05
N PRO A 365 24.87 -0.46 9.25
CA PRO A 365 25.67 -0.37 8.02
C PRO A 365 27.15 -0.71 8.19
N GLU A 366 27.77 -0.35 9.32
CA GLU A 366 29.20 -0.65 9.58
C GLU A 366 29.51 -2.14 9.66
N ALA A 367 28.52 -2.99 9.95
CA ALA A 367 28.70 -4.44 9.99
C ALA A 367 28.81 -5.05 8.58
N VAL A 368 28.33 -4.36 7.53
CA VAL A 368 28.33 -4.85 6.15
C VAL A 368 29.75 -5.06 5.64
N VAL A 369 30.68 -4.16 5.97
CA VAL A 369 32.09 -4.25 5.53
C VAL A 369 32.71 -5.58 5.97
N GLN A 370 32.62 -5.90 7.26
CA GLN A 370 33.16 -7.16 7.82
C GLN A 370 32.36 -8.37 7.33
N ALA A 371 31.05 -8.24 7.13
CA ALA A 371 30.25 -9.33 6.57
C ALA A 371 30.68 -9.67 5.13
N MET A 372 31.02 -8.66 4.32
CA MET A 372 31.54 -8.87 2.96
C MET A 372 32.92 -9.51 2.91
N GLU A 373 33.76 -9.29 3.94
CA GLU A 373 35.03 -10.03 4.06
C GLU A 373 34.81 -11.53 4.27
N LEU A 374 33.69 -11.92 4.87
CA LEU A 374 33.35 -13.31 5.17
C LEU A 374 32.55 -14.00 4.05
N ALA A 375 31.60 -13.29 3.44
CA ALA A 375 30.66 -13.83 2.44
C ALA A 375 31.00 -13.44 0.98
N GLY A 376 32.00 -12.58 0.79
CA GLY A 376 32.30 -11.96 -0.50
C GLY A 376 31.52 -10.66 -0.73
N ARG A 377 31.80 -10.03 -1.88
CA ARG A 377 31.22 -8.75 -2.29
C ARG A 377 30.62 -8.87 -3.68
N ALA A 378 29.52 -8.15 -3.90
CA ALA A 378 28.93 -7.92 -5.22
C ALA A 378 28.88 -6.42 -5.49
N SER A 379 28.79 -6.06 -6.76
CA SER A 379 28.71 -4.68 -7.25
C SER A 379 27.77 -4.61 -8.44
N ILE A 380 27.09 -3.48 -8.62
CA ILE A 380 26.28 -3.17 -9.80
C ILE A 380 26.86 -1.90 -10.41
N THR A 381 27.18 -1.94 -11.70
CA THR A 381 27.82 -0.80 -12.36
C THR A 381 26.85 0.39 -12.45
N GLU A 382 27.22 1.48 -11.77
CA GLU A 382 26.51 2.75 -11.86
C GLU A 382 26.95 3.52 -13.12
N VAL A 383 25.99 4.08 -13.87
CA VAL A 383 26.23 4.86 -15.09
C VAL A 383 25.35 6.11 -15.15
N ASP A 384 25.79 7.11 -15.91
CA ASP A 384 24.98 8.25 -16.33
C ASP A 384 24.41 8.07 -17.76
N TYR A 385 23.57 9.02 -18.21
CA TYR A 385 22.97 8.89 -19.55
C TYR A 385 23.96 9.05 -20.72
N ARG A 386 25.11 9.68 -20.52
CA ARG A 386 26.15 9.75 -21.55
C ARG A 386 26.77 8.37 -21.76
N GLN A 387 27.08 7.66 -20.68
CA GLN A 387 27.59 6.29 -20.77
C GLN A 387 26.53 5.33 -21.33
N VAL A 388 25.24 5.56 -21.04
CA VAL A 388 24.14 4.80 -21.67
C VAL A 388 24.11 5.01 -23.19
N GLU A 389 24.28 6.24 -23.67
CA GLU A 389 24.35 6.54 -25.11
C GLU A 389 25.51 5.77 -25.78
N GLU A 390 26.70 5.77 -25.18
CA GLU A 390 27.87 5.02 -25.66
C GLU A 390 27.59 3.50 -25.78
N VAL A 391 26.87 2.92 -24.81
CA VAL A 391 26.48 1.48 -24.84
C VAL A 391 25.48 1.20 -25.95
N LEU A 392 24.48 2.08 -26.13
CA LEU A 392 23.42 1.92 -27.13
C LEU A 392 23.93 2.14 -28.57
N GLU A 393 24.84 3.10 -28.78
CA GLU A 393 25.52 3.35 -30.06
C GLU A 393 26.41 2.17 -30.47
N ALA A 394 27.02 1.48 -29.50
CA ALA A 394 27.73 0.23 -29.73
C ALA A 394 26.81 -0.95 -30.07
N GLY A 395 25.49 -0.74 -30.17
CA GLY A 395 24.51 -1.77 -30.50
C GLY A 395 24.30 -2.80 -29.39
N ARG A 396 24.60 -2.45 -28.13
CA ARG A 396 24.51 -3.36 -26.98
C ARG A 396 23.43 -2.93 -25.99
N GLY A 397 22.98 -3.91 -25.21
CA GLY A 397 22.10 -3.72 -24.06
C GLY A 397 20.64 -3.43 -24.40
N THR A 398 19.80 -3.62 -23.39
CA THR A 398 18.35 -3.40 -23.46
C THR A 398 17.96 -2.40 -22.37
N VAL A 399 17.19 -1.37 -22.72
CA VAL A 399 16.75 -0.35 -21.77
C VAL A 399 15.47 -0.79 -21.07
N LEU A 400 15.46 -0.74 -19.74
CA LEU A 400 14.29 -0.98 -18.90
C LEU A 400 13.94 0.29 -18.11
N ASP A 401 12.76 0.83 -18.40
CA ASP A 401 12.14 1.90 -17.63
C ASP A 401 11.27 1.31 -16.51
N VAL A 402 11.65 1.56 -15.26
CA VAL A 402 10.94 1.04 -14.08
C VAL A 402 9.95 2.03 -13.45
N ARG A 403 9.60 3.10 -14.18
CA ARG A 403 8.50 4.01 -13.84
C ARG A 403 7.13 3.39 -14.10
N ALA A 404 6.08 4.03 -13.62
CA ALA A 404 4.71 3.62 -13.91
C ALA A 404 4.41 3.74 -15.42
N ALA A 405 3.48 2.93 -15.92
CA ALA A 405 3.08 2.94 -17.33
C ALA A 405 2.64 4.32 -17.83
N THR A 406 1.97 5.11 -16.98
CA THR A 406 1.55 6.50 -17.31
C THR A 406 2.74 7.44 -17.47
N GLU A 407 3.78 7.31 -16.64
CA GLU A 407 5.02 8.07 -16.76
C GLU A 407 5.80 7.69 -18.02
N HIS A 408 5.79 6.41 -18.39
CA HIS A 408 6.42 5.90 -19.62
C HIS A 408 5.66 6.39 -20.87
N ALA A 409 4.34 6.30 -20.87
CA ALA A 409 3.48 6.79 -21.97
C ALA A 409 3.64 8.31 -22.20
N SER A 410 3.91 9.08 -21.14
CA SER A 410 4.16 10.53 -21.22
C SER A 410 5.51 10.91 -21.83
N GLY A 411 6.40 9.95 -22.06
CA GLY A 411 7.73 10.18 -22.64
C GLY A 411 8.74 9.18 -22.10
N HIS A 412 9.49 8.53 -22.98
CA HIS A 412 10.42 7.43 -22.66
C HIS A 412 11.56 7.34 -23.67
N ILE A 413 12.58 6.53 -23.36
CA ILE A 413 13.67 6.24 -24.29
C ILE A 413 13.14 5.28 -25.37
N PRO A 414 13.27 5.60 -26.68
CA PRO A 414 12.74 4.77 -27.75
C PRO A 414 13.22 3.32 -27.67
N GLY A 415 12.28 2.38 -27.79
CA GLY A 415 12.56 0.94 -27.70
C GLY A 415 12.81 0.43 -26.28
N SER A 416 12.65 1.26 -25.25
CA SER A 416 12.69 0.79 -23.85
C SER A 416 11.52 -0.13 -23.53
N LEU A 417 11.83 -1.19 -22.77
CA LEU A 417 10.82 -1.97 -22.07
C LEU A 417 10.29 -1.16 -20.88
N ASN A 418 9.03 -1.40 -20.50
CA ASN A 418 8.47 -0.84 -19.27
C ASN A 418 8.00 -1.95 -18.34
N ALA A 419 8.51 -1.93 -17.11
CA ALA A 419 8.02 -2.77 -16.02
C ALA A 419 8.23 -2.01 -14.70
N THR A 420 7.15 -1.55 -14.08
CA THR A 420 7.20 -0.83 -12.81
C THR A 420 8.00 -1.64 -11.78
N HIS A 421 8.87 -0.98 -11.00
CA HIS A 421 9.73 -1.68 -10.01
C HIS A 421 8.95 -2.59 -9.03
N THR A 422 7.70 -2.28 -8.69
CA THR A 422 6.82 -3.07 -7.81
C THR A 422 6.18 -4.29 -8.50
N GLN A 423 6.43 -4.49 -9.79
CA GLN A 423 5.91 -5.60 -10.60
C GLN A 423 7.03 -6.50 -11.15
N LEU A 424 8.30 -6.22 -10.85
CA LEU A 424 9.42 -6.98 -11.41
C LEU A 424 9.32 -8.50 -11.22
N PRO A 425 8.86 -9.05 -10.07
CA PRO A 425 8.72 -10.50 -9.94
C PRO A 425 7.77 -11.13 -10.95
N SER A 426 6.67 -10.48 -11.30
CA SER A 426 5.73 -10.98 -12.31
C SER A 426 6.23 -10.77 -13.76
N ARG A 427 7.21 -9.89 -13.95
CA ARG A 427 7.78 -9.53 -15.28
C ARG A 427 9.12 -10.18 -15.57
N THR A 428 9.73 -10.89 -14.61
CA THR A 428 11.09 -11.43 -14.74
C THR A 428 11.24 -12.38 -15.94
N ALA A 429 10.28 -13.28 -16.17
CA ALA A 429 10.32 -14.19 -17.33
C ALA A 429 10.25 -13.44 -18.68
N MET A 430 9.32 -12.49 -18.80
CA MET A 430 9.19 -11.62 -19.97
C MET A 430 10.49 -10.84 -20.24
N LEU A 431 11.13 -10.31 -19.19
CA LEU A 431 12.39 -9.57 -19.33
C LEU A 431 13.52 -10.46 -19.85
N ARG A 432 13.60 -11.73 -19.43
CA ARG A 432 14.59 -12.67 -19.98
C ARG A 432 14.36 -12.93 -21.46
N GLU A 433 13.13 -13.25 -21.85
CA GLU A 433 12.78 -13.48 -23.26
C GLU A 433 13.11 -12.25 -24.13
N ALA A 434 12.81 -11.05 -23.63
CA ALA A 434 13.09 -9.80 -24.34
C ALA A 434 14.60 -9.51 -24.48
N ILE A 435 15.41 -9.91 -23.50
CA ILE A 435 16.88 -9.79 -23.57
C ILE A 435 17.46 -10.83 -24.53
N ASP A 436 17.00 -12.08 -24.45
CA ASP A 436 17.48 -13.18 -25.31
C ASP A 436 17.15 -12.93 -26.79
N ALA A 437 16.00 -12.32 -27.08
CA ALA A 437 15.60 -11.89 -28.43
C ALA A 437 16.20 -10.52 -28.84
N GLY A 438 16.81 -9.81 -27.89
CA GLY A 438 17.25 -8.43 -28.02
C GLY A 438 18.70 -8.27 -28.45
N ARG A 439 19.27 -7.12 -28.09
CA ARG A 439 20.70 -6.84 -28.29
C ARG A 439 21.50 -7.57 -27.22
N PRO A 440 22.68 -8.13 -27.57
CA PRO A 440 23.56 -8.68 -26.55
C PRO A 440 24.05 -7.55 -25.63
N GLY A 441 24.18 -7.83 -24.34
CA GLY A 441 24.70 -6.88 -23.36
C GLY A 441 23.79 -6.71 -22.14
N PRO A 442 24.10 -5.70 -21.31
CA PRO A 442 23.44 -5.55 -20.01
C PRO A 442 22.02 -4.99 -20.14
N LEU A 443 21.23 -5.23 -19.09
CA LEU A 443 19.97 -4.56 -18.85
C LEU A 443 20.24 -3.18 -18.22
N ILE A 444 19.94 -2.12 -18.95
CA ILE A 444 20.12 -0.73 -18.52
C ILE A 444 18.86 -0.28 -17.80
N VAL A 445 18.92 -0.18 -16.47
CA VAL A 445 17.76 0.06 -15.61
C VAL A 445 17.71 1.53 -15.20
N HIS A 446 16.64 2.23 -15.59
CA HIS A 446 16.47 3.64 -15.26
C HIS A 446 15.07 3.97 -14.74
N CYS A 447 14.95 5.13 -14.10
CA CYS A 447 13.67 5.73 -13.75
C CYS A 447 13.75 7.25 -13.95
N LYS A 448 13.03 8.03 -13.13
CA LYS A 448 13.08 9.51 -13.20
C LYS A 448 14.39 10.10 -12.70
N THR A 449 14.93 9.60 -11.58
CA THR A 449 16.07 10.19 -10.84
C THR A 449 16.98 9.14 -10.16
N GLY A 450 16.93 7.89 -10.62
CA GLY A 450 17.73 6.79 -10.07
C GLY A 450 17.18 6.09 -8.81
N GLY A 451 16.23 6.65 -8.07
CA GLY A 451 15.72 6.04 -6.82
C GLY A 451 15.08 4.67 -7.01
N ARG A 452 14.01 4.59 -7.81
CA ARG A 452 13.32 3.32 -8.16
C ARG A 452 14.22 2.36 -8.94
N ALA A 453 15.14 2.91 -9.74
CA ALA A 453 16.08 2.12 -10.52
C ALA A 453 17.11 1.41 -9.63
N ALA A 454 17.50 2.00 -8.49
CA ALA A 454 18.42 1.35 -7.55
C ALA A 454 17.79 0.08 -6.93
N ILE A 455 16.53 0.21 -6.50
CA ILE A 455 15.74 -0.91 -5.97
C ILE A 455 15.62 -2.01 -7.03
N ALA A 456 15.18 -1.64 -8.23
CA ALA A 456 15.03 -2.56 -9.36
C ALA A 456 16.34 -3.25 -9.74
N ALA A 457 17.44 -2.50 -9.81
CA ALA A 457 18.75 -3.02 -10.18
C ALA A 457 19.24 -4.09 -9.20
N SER A 458 19.06 -3.87 -7.88
CA SER A 458 19.43 -4.87 -6.87
C SER A 458 18.64 -6.18 -7.01
N TYR A 459 17.32 -6.08 -7.28
CA TYR A 459 16.47 -7.24 -7.52
C TYR A 459 16.87 -7.99 -8.79
N LEU A 460 17.07 -7.27 -9.90
CA LEU A 460 17.44 -7.86 -11.18
C LEU A 460 18.84 -8.49 -11.12
N ALA A 461 19.80 -7.86 -10.44
CA ALA A 461 21.11 -8.46 -10.21
C ALA A 461 21.03 -9.74 -9.37
N ARG A 462 20.19 -9.77 -8.33
CA ARG A 462 19.90 -10.98 -7.54
C ARG A 462 19.29 -12.10 -8.39
N GLU A 463 18.41 -11.74 -9.32
CA GLU A 463 17.84 -12.67 -10.31
C GLU A 463 18.88 -13.08 -11.38
N GLY A 464 20.11 -12.60 -11.34
CA GLY A 464 21.19 -13.01 -12.24
C GLY A 464 21.17 -12.30 -13.60
N PHE A 465 20.54 -11.13 -13.70
CA PHE A 465 20.72 -10.25 -14.86
C PHE A 465 22.05 -9.49 -14.74
N ASP A 466 22.72 -9.26 -15.87
CA ASP A 466 23.79 -8.28 -15.98
C ASP A 466 23.16 -6.88 -16.06
N VAL A 467 23.42 -6.02 -15.07
CA VAL A 467 22.69 -4.76 -14.88
C VAL A 467 23.62 -3.56 -14.92
N LEU A 468 23.24 -2.56 -15.71
CA LEU A 468 23.73 -1.19 -15.56
C LEU A 468 22.67 -0.34 -14.86
N TYR A 469 23.01 0.19 -13.71
CA TYR A 469 22.14 1.06 -12.92
C TYR A 469 22.31 2.52 -13.35
N VAL A 470 21.24 3.17 -13.82
CA VAL A 470 21.30 4.59 -14.21
C VAL A 470 21.00 5.49 -13.02
N ASN A 471 22.02 6.21 -12.55
CA ASN A 471 21.91 7.19 -11.46
C ASN A 471 21.86 8.63 -12.00
N ASP A 472 20.85 8.92 -12.82
CA ASP A 472 20.75 10.20 -13.50
C ASP A 472 19.28 10.68 -13.62
N ASN A 473 19.09 11.93 -14.04
CA ASN A 473 17.77 12.51 -14.32
C ASN A 473 17.36 12.21 -15.76
N ILE A 474 16.18 11.63 -15.95
CA ILE A 474 15.64 11.25 -17.26
C ILE A 474 15.63 12.38 -18.29
N THR A 475 15.60 13.65 -17.87
CA THR A 475 15.69 14.79 -18.80
C THR A 475 17.01 14.85 -19.58
N ARG A 476 18.03 14.09 -19.18
CA ARG A 476 19.31 13.92 -19.88
C ARG A 476 19.36 12.67 -20.76
N ALA A 477 18.28 11.88 -20.81
CA ALA A 477 18.25 10.62 -21.52
C ALA A 477 18.35 10.80 -23.05
N PRO A 478 19.13 9.95 -23.74
CA PRO A 478 19.27 10.01 -25.19
C PRO A 478 17.94 9.68 -25.88
N GLY A 479 17.56 10.50 -26.84
CA GLY A 479 16.37 10.28 -27.67
C GLY A 479 15.03 10.32 -26.92
N LEU A 480 14.99 10.86 -25.69
CA LEU A 480 13.76 10.96 -24.90
C LEU A 480 12.60 11.52 -25.73
N THR A 481 11.52 10.74 -25.86
CA THR A 481 10.34 11.19 -26.57
C THR A 481 9.66 12.32 -25.80
N ALA A 482 9.32 13.40 -26.50
CA ALA A 482 8.46 14.43 -25.93
C ALA A 482 7.05 13.83 -25.72
N PRO A 483 6.29 14.28 -24.70
CA PRO A 483 4.89 13.92 -24.59
C PRO A 483 4.17 14.28 -25.90
N PRO A 484 3.21 13.46 -26.37
CA PRO A 484 2.36 13.86 -27.48
C PRO A 484 1.73 15.21 -27.12
N GLN A 485 1.89 16.22 -27.98
CA GLN A 485 1.26 17.51 -27.73
C GLN A 485 -0.25 17.29 -27.66
N PRO A 486 -0.94 17.77 -26.61
CA PRO A 486 -2.39 17.74 -26.60
C PRO A 486 -2.86 18.50 -27.84
N THR A 487 -3.64 17.85 -28.68
CA THR A 487 -4.33 18.51 -29.79
C THR A 487 -5.23 19.57 -29.17
N THR A 488 -4.78 20.83 -29.15
CA THR A 488 -5.57 21.96 -28.72
C THR A 488 -6.71 22.17 -29.71
N ALA A 489 -7.82 21.50 -29.45
CA ALA A 489 -9.11 21.75 -30.09
C ALA A 489 -10.11 22.21 -29.03
N CYS A 490 -9.84 23.35 -28.40
CA CYS A 490 -10.88 24.21 -27.87
C CYS A 490 -10.58 25.63 -28.34
N ALA A 491 -11.22 25.99 -29.45
CA ALA A 491 -11.43 27.38 -29.81
C ALA A 491 -12.41 28.00 -28.79
N VAL A 492 -12.05 29.23 -28.39
CA VAL A 492 -12.76 30.27 -27.61
C VAL A 492 -14.24 30.04 -27.31
#